data_AF-A0A9D6XNG1-F1
#
_entry.id   AF-A0A9D6XNG1-F1
#
_cell.length_a   1.000
_cell.length_b   1.000
_cell.length_c   1.000
_cell.angle_alpha   90.00
_cell.angle_beta   90.00
_cell.angle_gamma   90.00
#
_symmetry.space_group_name_H-M   'P 1'
#
loop_
_entity.id
_entity.type
_entity.pdbx_description
1 polymer ?
#
loop_
_entity_poly.entity_id
_entity_poly.type
_entity_poly.pdbx_seq_one_letter_code
_entity_poly.pdbx_strand_id
1 'polypeptide(L)'
;MKKAAVGLALALAATSAPAHDLWLVAYRYQVEPGGSVRILASTGMNFPASTNALDPLRIERFVMSGPAGSAERSDWIREGTLLAASIQFDLPGIHLVGLELKPHPIELTADEFREYLEHEGLAEAAALRRERGEEDRPGREVYSKHVKTLFLVGAGPETGFDRPIGLRIEIIPLQNPFLVRPGGELPVRVLFQGDPLAGVPVVLGREGLGEGNFLFRGKTDARGEVSVPV
;
A
#
# COMPACT_ATOMS: atom_id res chain seq x y z
N MET A 1 -21.94 -59.04 2.00
CA MET A 1 -22.26 -57.80 1.27
C MET A 1 -21.63 -56.64 2.02
N LYS A 2 -20.54 -56.06 1.50
CA LYS A 2 -19.80 -54.95 2.13
C LYS A 2 -20.52 -53.63 1.79
N LYS A 3 -20.94 -52.86 2.80
CA LYS A 3 -21.46 -51.51 2.62
C LYS A 3 -20.27 -50.57 2.42
N ALA A 4 -20.15 -49.96 1.24
CA ALA A 4 -19.19 -48.90 0.99
C ALA A 4 -19.75 -47.59 1.57
N ALA A 5 -19.04 -47.01 2.53
CA ALA A 5 -19.32 -45.66 2.99
C ALA A 5 -18.66 -44.68 2.00
N VAL A 6 -19.47 -43.89 1.30
CA VAL A 6 -19.00 -42.77 0.48
C VAL A 6 -18.77 -41.60 1.44
N GLY A 7 -17.50 -41.29 1.70
CA GLY A 7 -17.11 -40.09 2.44
C GLY A 7 -17.22 -38.87 1.54
N LEU A 8 -18.10 -37.93 1.90
CA LEU A 8 -18.17 -36.60 1.30
C LEU A 8 -16.93 -35.83 1.78
N ALA A 9 -15.93 -35.69 0.90
CA ALA A 9 -14.81 -34.80 1.14
C ALA A 9 -15.31 -33.35 1.02
N LEU A 10 -15.54 -32.70 2.17
CA LEU A 10 -15.74 -31.26 2.24
C LEU A 10 -14.38 -30.61 1.91
N ALA A 11 -14.21 -30.15 0.68
CA ALA A 11 -13.13 -29.23 0.35
C ALA A 11 -13.43 -27.90 1.06
N LEU A 12 -12.79 -27.66 2.20
CA LEU A 12 -12.71 -26.31 2.75
C LEU A 12 -11.90 -25.48 1.75
N ALA A 13 -12.59 -24.67 0.95
CA ALA A 13 -11.95 -23.59 0.24
C ALA A 13 -11.45 -22.61 1.30
N ALA A 14 -10.13 -22.56 1.52
CA ALA A 14 -9.49 -21.50 2.28
C ALA A 14 -9.81 -20.19 1.56
N THR A 15 -10.77 -19.43 2.08
CA THR A 15 -11.02 -18.07 1.62
C THR A 15 -9.87 -17.23 2.17
N SER A 16 -8.87 -16.97 1.32
CA SER A 16 -7.85 -15.96 1.58
C SER A 16 -8.55 -14.71 2.10
N ALA A 17 -8.23 -14.29 3.33
CA ALA A 17 -8.74 -13.05 3.88
C ALA A 17 -8.53 -11.93 2.83
N PRO A 18 -9.54 -11.10 2.50
CA PRO A 18 -9.43 -10.11 1.44
C PRO A 18 -8.57 -8.91 1.90
N ALA A 19 -7.28 -9.14 2.10
CA ALA A 19 -6.26 -8.12 2.25
C ALA A 19 -5.64 -7.84 0.87
N HIS A 20 -6.45 -7.38 -0.08
CA HIS A 20 -5.92 -6.82 -1.32
C HIS A 20 -4.96 -5.66 -1.00
N ASP A 21 -3.97 -5.41 -1.84
CA ASP A 21 -3.19 -4.18 -1.74
C ASP A 21 -4.02 -2.95 -2.15
N LEU A 22 -3.54 -1.76 -1.83
CA LEU A 22 -4.08 -0.49 -2.32
C LEU A 22 -2.97 0.28 -3.02
N TRP A 23 -3.28 0.89 -4.17
CA TRP A 23 -2.35 1.74 -4.90
C TRP A 23 -3.05 3.00 -5.41
N LEU A 24 -2.29 4.10 -5.52
CA LEU A 24 -2.65 5.25 -6.33
C LEU A 24 -1.96 5.14 -7.69
N VAL A 25 -2.74 4.85 -8.73
CA VAL A 25 -2.24 4.57 -10.07
C VAL A 25 -2.59 5.70 -11.03
N ALA A 26 -1.62 6.13 -11.83
CA ALA A 26 -1.81 7.05 -12.94
C ALA A 26 -1.17 6.48 -14.22
N TYR A 27 -1.68 6.90 -15.37
CA TYR A 27 -1.10 6.54 -16.68
C TYR A 27 0.15 7.35 -17.04
N ARG A 28 0.42 8.44 -16.31
CA ARG A 28 1.62 9.26 -16.48
C ARG A 28 1.99 9.94 -15.17
N TYR A 29 3.28 10.09 -14.92
CA TYR A 29 3.84 10.71 -13.72
C TYR A 29 4.69 11.96 -14.01
N GLN A 30 4.86 12.30 -15.29
CA GLN A 30 5.45 13.55 -15.75
C GLN A 30 4.38 14.33 -16.55
N VAL A 31 4.22 15.61 -16.25
CA VAL A 31 3.11 16.44 -16.76
C VAL A 31 3.61 17.86 -17.01
N GLU A 32 3.08 18.57 -18.00
CA GLU A 32 3.35 20.01 -18.14
C GLU A 32 2.46 20.84 -17.18
N PRO A 33 2.88 22.06 -16.78
CA PRO A 33 2.04 22.98 -16.02
C PRO A 33 0.69 23.24 -16.71
N GLY A 34 -0.38 23.29 -15.92
CA GLY A 34 -1.78 23.34 -16.38
C GLY A 34 -2.35 21.98 -16.81
N GLY A 35 -1.54 20.93 -16.84
CA GLY A 35 -1.99 19.59 -17.18
C GLY A 35 -2.81 18.93 -16.07
N SER A 36 -3.73 18.03 -16.46
CA SER A 36 -4.58 17.28 -15.52
C SER A 36 -4.40 15.78 -15.66
N VAL A 37 -4.06 15.08 -14.58
CA VAL A 37 -3.89 13.62 -14.54
C VAL A 37 -5.05 12.99 -13.81
N ARG A 38 -5.59 11.94 -14.41
CA ARG A 38 -6.53 11.05 -13.75
C ARG A 38 -5.78 10.02 -12.92
N ILE A 39 -6.10 9.95 -11.64
CA ILE A 39 -5.57 8.94 -10.70
C ILE A 39 -6.67 7.96 -10.30
N LEU A 40 -6.30 6.71 -10.08
CA LEU A 40 -7.18 5.63 -9.62
C LEU A 40 -6.72 5.14 -8.26
N ALA A 41 -7.66 4.94 -7.33
CA ALA A 41 -7.43 4.17 -6.12
C ALA A 41 -7.75 2.69 -6.41
N SER A 42 -6.72 1.94 -6.83
CA SER A 42 -6.85 0.53 -7.23
C SER A 42 -6.68 -0.39 -6.02
N THR A 43 -7.57 -1.36 -5.87
CA THR A 43 -7.47 -2.43 -4.87
C THR A 43 -7.42 -3.79 -5.55
N GLY A 44 -6.38 -4.58 -5.30
CA GLY A 44 -6.22 -5.89 -5.92
C GLY A 44 -5.00 -6.66 -5.42
N MET A 45 -4.75 -7.83 -6.00
CA MET A 45 -3.57 -8.68 -5.72
C MET A 45 -2.51 -8.61 -6.83
N ASN A 46 -2.86 -8.03 -7.97
CA ASN A 46 -1.99 -7.91 -9.13
C ASN A 46 -1.92 -6.44 -9.53
N PHE A 47 -0.80 -5.77 -9.21
CA PHE A 47 -0.59 -4.40 -9.65
C PHE A 47 -0.58 -4.30 -11.20
N PRO A 48 -1.22 -3.30 -11.81
CA PRO A 48 -2.03 -2.23 -11.21
C PRO A 48 -3.55 -2.52 -11.21
N ALA A 49 -3.96 -3.74 -11.53
CA ALA A 49 -5.36 -4.11 -11.74
C ALA A 49 -6.18 -3.96 -10.45
N SER A 50 -7.36 -3.34 -10.58
CA SER A 50 -8.35 -3.26 -9.51
C SER A 50 -9.39 -4.35 -9.69
N THR A 51 -9.59 -5.18 -8.67
CA THR A 51 -10.62 -6.22 -8.67
C THR A 51 -11.93 -5.74 -8.08
N ASN A 52 -11.87 -4.70 -7.24
CA ASN A 52 -13.03 -4.09 -6.56
C ASN A 52 -12.92 -2.56 -6.59
N ALA A 53 -14.04 -1.86 -6.43
CA ALA A 53 -14.01 -0.42 -6.18
C ALA A 53 -13.79 -0.16 -4.68
N LEU A 54 -12.80 0.67 -4.34
CA LEU A 54 -12.69 1.23 -3.01
C LEU A 54 -13.99 2.00 -2.66
N ASP A 55 -14.56 1.71 -1.49
CA ASP A 55 -15.67 2.50 -0.97
C ASP A 55 -15.18 3.89 -0.52
N PRO A 56 -15.67 5.01 -1.10
CA PRO A 56 -15.31 6.35 -0.67
C PRO A 56 -15.49 6.58 0.83
N LEU A 57 -16.46 5.92 1.48
CA LEU A 57 -16.69 6.06 2.92
C LEU A 57 -15.53 5.53 3.76
N ARG A 58 -14.68 4.66 3.19
CA ARG A 58 -13.45 4.18 3.82
C ARG A 58 -12.31 5.18 3.78
N ILE A 59 -12.40 6.26 3.00
CA ILE A 59 -11.36 7.27 2.94
C ILE A 59 -11.39 8.08 4.24
N GLU A 60 -10.26 8.12 4.93
CA GLU A 60 -10.03 8.99 6.08
C GLU A 60 -9.46 10.33 5.62
N ARG A 61 -8.43 10.28 4.75
CA ARG A 61 -7.75 11.48 4.29
C ARG A 61 -7.31 11.33 2.85
N PHE A 62 -7.50 12.37 2.04
CA PHE A 62 -6.96 12.48 0.69
C PHE A 62 -6.29 13.84 0.57
N VAL A 63 -4.99 13.86 0.27
CA VAL A 63 -4.16 15.06 0.36
C VAL A 63 -3.31 15.22 -0.89
N MET A 64 -3.19 16.45 -1.35
CA MET A 64 -2.24 16.87 -2.38
C MET A 64 -1.27 17.87 -1.76
N SER A 65 0.03 17.64 -1.96
CA SER A 65 1.11 18.51 -1.49
C SER A 65 2.01 18.88 -2.65
N GLY A 66 2.42 20.14 -2.75
CA GLY A 66 3.29 20.60 -3.83
C GLY A 66 3.92 21.97 -3.55
N PRO A 67 4.39 22.67 -4.59
CA PRO A 67 4.96 24.01 -4.48
C PRO A 67 4.00 25.06 -3.90
N ALA A 68 2.68 24.90 -4.08
CA ALA A 68 1.66 25.77 -3.49
C ALA A 68 1.36 25.47 -2.01
N GLY A 69 1.99 24.46 -1.41
CA GLY A 69 1.65 23.94 -0.09
C GLY A 69 0.82 22.65 -0.17
N SER A 70 0.12 22.34 0.92
CA SER A 70 -0.70 21.13 1.06
C SER A 70 -2.17 21.46 1.22
N ALA A 71 -3.03 20.69 0.57
CA ALA A 71 -4.48 20.80 0.66
C ALA A 71 -5.13 19.41 0.73
N GLU A 72 -6.12 19.26 1.61
CA GLU A 72 -7.00 18.10 1.60
C GLU A 72 -8.02 18.22 0.46
N ARG A 73 -8.48 17.05 0.01
CA ARG A 73 -9.37 16.89 -1.12
C ARG A 73 -10.43 15.84 -0.80
N SER A 74 -11.56 15.91 -1.48
CA SER A 74 -12.68 14.99 -1.28
C SER A 74 -13.41 14.65 -2.58
N ASP A 75 -12.82 14.98 -3.73
CA ASP A 75 -13.44 14.95 -5.05
C ASP A 75 -13.22 13.61 -5.80
N TRP A 76 -13.31 12.51 -5.07
CA TRP A 76 -13.31 11.17 -5.66
C TRP A 76 -14.64 10.86 -6.35
N ILE A 77 -14.56 10.25 -7.53
CA ILE A 77 -15.70 9.84 -8.35
C ILE A 77 -15.65 8.31 -8.53
N ARG A 78 -16.77 7.66 -8.25
CA ARG A 78 -16.94 6.22 -8.51
C ARG A 78 -17.33 6.01 -9.97
N GLU A 79 -16.59 5.14 -10.65
CA GLU A 79 -16.85 4.76 -12.04
C GLU A 79 -16.82 3.23 -12.17
N GLY A 80 -17.99 2.61 -12.06
CA GLY A 80 -18.11 1.15 -12.03
C GLY A 80 -17.32 0.55 -10.86
N THR A 81 -16.29 -0.26 -11.20
CA THR A 81 -15.40 -0.92 -10.24
C THR A 81 -14.16 -0.07 -9.87
N LEU A 82 -14.11 1.20 -10.28
CA LEU A 82 -12.99 2.10 -10.01
C LEU A 82 -13.41 3.27 -9.12
N LEU A 83 -12.45 3.78 -8.37
CA LEU A 83 -12.54 5.08 -7.70
C LEU A 83 -11.44 5.98 -8.24
N ALA A 84 -11.81 7.17 -8.72
CA ALA A 84 -10.90 8.03 -9.46
C ALA A 84 -11.00 9.50 -9.05
N ALA A 85 -9.92 10.25 -9.23
CA ALA A 85 -9.89 11.69 -9.08
C ALA A 85 -9.10 12.32 -10.23
N SER A 86 -9.47 13.55 -10.62
CA SER A 86 -8.74 14.33 -11.61
C SER A 86 -7.89 15.38 -10.91
N ILE A 87 -6.58 15.32 -11.08
CA ILE A 87 -5.61 16.18 -10.41
C ILE A 87 -5.06 17.17 -11.43
N GLN A 88 -5.37 18.45 -11.25
CA GLN A 88 -4.77 19.53 -12.03
C GLN A 88 -3.46 20.00 -11.38
N PHE A 89 -2.45 20.26 -12.19
CA PHE A 89 -1.12 20.66 -11.75
C PHE A 89 -0.73 22.01 -12.36
N ASP A 90 -0.93 23.11 -11.63
CA ASP A 90 -0.71 24.45 -12.18
C ASP A 90 0.73 24.94 -12.06
N LEU A 91 1.45 24.53 -11.01
CA LEU A 91 2.81 25.00 -10.74
C LEU A 91 3.85 23.97 -11.17
N PRO A 92 5.02 24.39 -11.69
CA PRO A 92 6.14 23.48 -11.88
C PRO A 92 6.69 22.94 -10.56
N GLY A 93 7.09 21.66 -10.53
CA GLY A 93 7.73 21.01 -9.39
C GLY A 93 7.15 19.64 -9.03
N ILE A 94 7.72 19.07 -7.96
CA ILE A 94 7.28 17.78 -7.42
C ILE A 94 5.98 17.95 -6.64
N HIS A 95 4.97 17.18 -7.02
CA HIS A 95 3.71 17.05 -6.31
C HIS A 95 3.59 15.64 -5.73
N LEU A 96 3.06 15.55 -4.52
CA LEU A 96 2.78 14.32 -3.82
C LEU A 96 1.28 14.22 -3.61
N VAL A 97 0.73 13.05 -3.91
CA VAL A 97 -0.68 12.75 -3.69
C VAL A 97 -0.76 11.55 -2.77
N GLY A 98 -1.46 11.71 -1.65
CA GLY A 98 -1.59 10.70 -0.60
C GLY A 98 -3.04 10.36 -0.30
N LEU A 99 -3.30 9.11 0.04
CA LEU A 99 -4.61 8.60 0.45
C LEU A 99 -4.45 7.70 1.68
N GLU A 100 -5.30 7.92 2.69
CA GLU A 100 -5.40 7.12 3.90
C GLU A 100 -6.80 6.53 4.02
N LEU A 101 -6.85 5.25 4.38
CA LEU A 101 -8.11 4.59 4.70
C LEU A 101 -8.33 4.55 6.22
N LYS A 102 -9.60 4.61 6.61
CA LYS A 102 -10.06 4.36 7.96
C LYS A 102 -9.60 2.98 8.46
N PRO A 103 -9.26 2.85 9.75
CA PRO A 103 -9.05 1.56 10.40
C PRO A 103 -10.23 0.63 10.13
N HIS A 104 -9.94 -0.58 9.67
CA HIS A 104 -10.93 -1.58 9.35
C HIS A 104 -10.75 -2.80 10.25
N PRO A 105 -11.68 -3.03 11.20
CA PRO A 105 -11.64 -4.22 12.02
C PRO A 105 -12.08 -5.41 11.19
N ILE A 106 -11.34 -6.50 11.30
CA ILE A 106 -11.75 -7.82 10.82
C ILE A 106 -11.62 -8.84 11.94
N GLU A 107 -12.48 -9.83 11.92
CA GLU A 107 -12.40 -10.99 12.78
C GLU A 107 -12.21 -12.22 11.89
N LEU A 108 -11.19 -13.00 12.21
CA LEU A 108 -10.82 -14.23 11.52
C LEU A 108 -11.04 -15.39 12.47
N THR A 109 -11.39 -16.55 11.92
CA THR A 109 -11.40 -17.79 12.71
C THR A 109 -10.00 -18.07 13.26
N ALA A 110 -9.90 -18.95 14.26
CA ALA A 110 -8.60 -19.29 14.86
C ALA A 110 -7.62 -19.84 13.80
N ASP A 111 -8.11 -20.68 12.87
CA ASP A 111 -7.29 -21.28 11.83
C ASP A 111 -6.88 -20.27 10.75
N GLU A 112 -7.81 -19.44 10.27
CA GLU A 112 -7.49 -18.36 9.32
C GLU A 112 -6.49 -17.37 9.92
N PHE A 113 -6.63 -17.03 11.20
CA PHE A 113 -5.68 -16.12 11.84
C PHE A 113 -4.32 -16.76 12.04
N ARG A 114 -4.25 -18.06 12.34
CA ARG A 114 -3.00 -18.81 12.42
C ARG A 114 -2.26 -18.78 11.07
N GLU A 115 -2.97 -19.07 9.98
CA GLU A 115 -2.44 -19.00 8.62
C GLU A 115 -1.99 -17.58 8.25
N TYR A 116 -2.79 -16.57 8.59
CA TYR A 116 -2.44 -15.16 8.39
C TYR A 116 -1.14 -14.78 9.11
N LEU A 117 -0.99 -15.13 10.39
CA LEU A 117 0.23 -14.80 11.16
C LEU A 117 1.46 -15.48 10.57
N GLU A 118 1.33 -16.70 10.04
CA GLU A 118 2.41 -17.41 9.35
C GLU A 118 2.76 -16.75 8.01
N HIS A 119 1.75 -16.42 7.20
CA HIS A 119 1.91 -15.78 5.90
C HIS A 119 2.58 -14.40 6.00
N GLU A 120 2.13 -13.58 6.94
CA GLU A 120 2.68 -12.23 7.18
C GLU A 120 4.01 -12.25 7.95
N GLY A 121 4.44 -13.42 8.46
CA GLY A 121 5.67 -13.56 9.24
C GLY A 121 5.60 -12.91 10.63
N LEU A 122 4.41 -12.85 11.23
CA LEU A 122 4.12 -12.21 12.52
C LEU A 122 4.40 -13.17 13.70
N ALA A 123 5.61 -13.71 13.74
CA ALA A 123 6.02 -14.73 14.72
C ALA A 123 5.86 -14.28 16.19
N GLU A 124 6.09 -13.00 16.48
CA GLU A 124 5.92 -12.44 17.83
C GLU A 124 4.45 -12.46 18.27
N ALA A 125 3.52 -12.12 17.38
CA ALA A 125 2.08 -12.17 17.66
C ALA A 125 1.60 -13.62 17.86
N ALA A 126 2.12 -14.56 17.06
CA ALA A 126 1.85 -15.99 17.25
C ALA A 126 2.36 -16.51 18.60
N ALA A 127 3.58 -16.13 19.00
CA ALA A 127 4.16 -16.50 20.29
C ALA A 127 3.35 -15.93 21.47
N LEU A 128 2.94 -14.67 21.38
CA LEU A 128 2.13 -14.02 22.42
C LEU A 128 0.77 -14.72 22.62
N ARG A 129 0.13 -15.16 21.54
CA ARG A 129 -1.13 -15.93 21.62
C ARG A 129 -0.93 -17.27 22.30
N ARG A 130 0.17 -17.97 22.02
CA ARG A 130 0.52 -19.23 22.69
C ARG A 130 0.72 -19.03 24.18
N GLU A 131 1.48 -18.01 24.57
CA GLU A 131 1.70 -17.66 25.98
C GLU A 131 0.37 -17.40 26.72
N ARG A 132 -0.60 -16.79 26.03
CA ARG A 132 -1.92 -16.46 26.59
C ARG A 132 -2.95 -17.59 26.48
N GLY A 133 -2.62 -18.72 25.85
CA GLY A 133 -3.60 -19.78 25.57
C GLY A 133 -4.73 -19.33 24.64
N GLU A 134 -4.44 -18.39 23.73
CA GLU A 134 -5.42 -17.80 22.79
C GLU A 134 -5.37 -18.45 21.40
N GLU A 135 -4.54 -19.48 21.19
CA GLU A 135 -4.31 -20.10 19.87
C GLU A 135 -5.60 -20.60 19.21
N ASP A 136 -6.57 -21.10 19.99
CA ASP A 136 -7.85 -21.62 19.49
C ASP A 136 -9.00 -20.60 19.52
N ARG A 137 -8.69 -19.32 19.81
CA ARG A 137 -9.68 -18.23 19.81
C ARG A 137 -9.67 -17.47 18.48
N PRO A 138 -10.78 -16.86 18.05
CA PRO A 138 -10.77 -15.96 16.90
C PRO A 138 -9.70 -14.88 16.99
N GLY A 139 -9.11 -14.55 15.84
CA GLY A 139 -8.19 -13.44 15.68
C GLY A 139 -8.94 -12.15 15.39
N ARG A 140 -8.55 -11.06 16.06
CA ARG A 140 -9.09 -9.73 15.75
C ARG A 140 -7.95 -8.88 15.24
N GLU A 141 -8.10 -8.34 14.04
CA GLU A 141 -7.13 -7.46 13.40
C GLU A 141 -7.79 -6.11 13.12
N VAL A 142 -7.00 -5.05 13.21
CA VAL A 142 -7.38 -3.74 12.69
C VAL A 142 -6.27 -3.28 11.75
N TYR A 143 -6.61 -3.09 10.48
CA TYR A 143 -5.66 -2.60 9.49
C TYR A 143 -6.11 -1.25 8.90
N SER A 144 -5.17 -0.44 8.45
CA SER A 144 -5.41 0.71 7.58
C SER A 144 -4.33 0.78 6.51
N LYS A 145 -4.69 1.34 5.35
CA LYS A 145 -3.80 1.45 4.19
C LYS A 145 -3.50 2.92 3.92
N HIS A 146 -2.24 3.19 3.64
CA HIS A 146 -1.73 4.54 3.42
C HIS A 146 -0.84 4.48 2.19
N VAL A 147 -1.17 5.25 1.17
CA VAL A 147 -0.53 5.19 -0.14
C VAL A 147 -0.15 6.59 -0.59
N LYS A 148 0.98 6.68 -1.28
CA LYS A 148 1.51 7.93 -1.80
C LYS A 148 2.05 7.72 -3.20
N THR A 149 1.83 8.69 -4.08
CA THR A 149 2.43 8.75 -5.41
C THR A 149 2.97 10.14 -5.69
N LEU A 150 3.95 10.24 -6.60
CA LEU A 150 4.66 11.47 -6.92
C LEU A 150 4.48 11.82 -8.40
N PHE A 151 4.40 13.11 -8.69
CA PHE A 151 4.32 13.67 -10.04
C PHE A 151 5.39 14.75 -10.22
N LEU A 152 6.08 14.72 -11.36
CA LEU A 152 6.97 15.79 -11.80
C LEU A 152 6.22 16.68 -12.79
N VAL A 153 6.11 17.97 -12.46
CA VAL A 153 5.39 18.96 -13.27
C VAL A 153 6.36 19.94 -13.91
N GLY A 154 6.40 19.99 -15.24
CA GLY A 154 7.32 20.78 -16.06
C GLY A 154 8.79 20.44 -15.80
N ALA A 155 9.68 21.35 -16.21
CA ALA A 155 11.06 21.40 -15.74
C ALA A 155 11.06 21.88 -14.27
N GLY A 156 10.64 21.00 -13.36
CA GLY A 156 10.49 21.30 -11.94
C GLY A 156 11.81 21.17 -11.17
N PRO A 157 11.96 21.88 -10.03
CA PRO A 157 13.13 21.75 -9.17
C PRO A 157 13.35 20.30 -8.71
N GLU A 158 14.62 19.94 -8.47
CA GLU A 158 15.05 18.61 -8.00
C GLU A 158 14.62 18.31 -6.55
N THR A 159 13.85 19.17 -5.90
CA THR A 159 13.56 19.14 -4.45
C THR A 159 12.09 18.90 -4.14
N GLY A 160 11.81 18.39 -2.93
CA GLY A 160 10.45 18.24 -2.42
C GLY A 160 9.85 16.85 -2.57
N PHE A 161 10.55 15.93 -3.26
CA PHE A 161 10.21 14.50 -3.32
C PHE A 161 10.29 13.80 -1.96
N ASP A 162 11.11 14.34 -1.05
CA ASP A 162 11.45 13.85 0.28
C ASP A 162 10.55 14.43 1.38
N ARG A 163 9.60 15.29 1.01
CA ARG A 163 8.69 15.93 1.97
C ARG A 163 7.69 14.90 2.53
N PRO A 164 7.60 14.75 3.85
CA PRO A 164 6.49 14.02 4.46
C PRO A 164 5.16 14.76 4.21
N ILE A 165 4.11 14.01 3.89
CA ILE A 165 2.73 14.55 3.80
C ILE A 165 1.89 14.17 5.03
N GLY A 166 2.53 13.51 6.01
CA GLY A 166 1.96 13.21 7.31
C GLY A 166 1.10 11.95 7.32
N LEU A 167 1.35 10.98 6.42
CA LEU A 167 0.66 9.70 6.48
C LEU A 167 1.07 8.95 7.75
N ARG A 168 0.16 8.17 8.34
CA ARG A 168 0.47 7.39 9.55
C ARG A 168 1.62 6.41 9.33
N ILE A 169 1.73 5.79 8.17
CA ILE A 169 2.94 5.11 7.69
C ILE A 169 3.30 5.69 6.33
N GLU A 170 4.55 6.08 6.14
CA GLU A 170 4.97 6.84 4.95
C GLU A 170 6.34 6.38 4.44
N ILE A 171 6.43 6.11 3.14
CA ILE A 171 7.71 5.86 2.45
C ILE A 171 8.22 7.19 1.90
N ILE A 172 9.39 7.63 2.33
CA ILE A 172 10.07 8.87 1.93
C ILE A 172 11.27 8.52 1.04
N PRO A 173 11.29 8.90 -0.24
CA PRO A 173 12.50 8.78 -1.04
C PRO A 173 13.61 9.68 -0.49
N LEU A 174 14.84 9.17 -0.42
CA LEU A 174 16.03 9.91 0.02
C LEU A 174 16.86 10.46 -1.15
N GLN A 175 16.48 10.10 -2.37
CA GLN A 175 16.93 10.74 -3.60
C GLN A 175 15.74 10.94 -4.55
N ASN A 176 15.89 11.84 -5.51
CA ASN A 176 14.84 12.16 -6.46
C ASN A 176 14.48 10.92 -7.31
N PRO A 177 13.27 10.35 -7.18
CA PRO A 177 12.89 9.13 -7.90
C PRO A 177 12.85 9.34 -9.43
N PHE A 178 12.71 10.58 -9.92
CA PHE A 178 12.69 10.90 -11.34
C PHE A 178 14.08 10.93 -11.98
N LEU A 179 15.15 10.90 -11.18
CA LEU A 179 16.54 10.90 -11.68
C LEU A 179 17.19 9.51 -11.62
N VAL A 180 16.51 8.52 -11.02
CA VAL A 180 17.05 7.16 -10.89
C VAL A 180 16.89 6.42 -12.21
N ARG A 181 17.96 5.79 -12.67
CA ARG A 181 17.98 5.01 -13.90
C ARG A 181 17.81 3.52 -13.58
N PRO A 182 17.29 2.72 -14.53
CA PRO A 182 17.29 1.26 -14.39
C PRO A 182 18.69 0.71 -14.09
N GLY A 183 18.75 -0.24 -13.16
CA GLY A 183 19.97 -0.76 -12.57
C GLY A 183 20.55 0.12 -11.44
N GLY A 184 19.86 1.18 -11.04
CA GLY A 184 20.26 2.07 -9.96
C GLY A 184 19.69 1.63 -8.61
N GLU A 185 19.87 2.47 -7.60
CA GLU A 185 19.27 2.28 -6.28
C GLU A 185 18.45 3.51 -5.90
N LEU A 186 17.31 3.30 -5.26
CA LEU A 186 16.46 4.31 -4.64
C LEU A 186 16.44 4.07 -3.12
N PRO A 187 17.30 4.75 -2.35
CA PRO A 187 17.19 4.75 -0.90
C PRO A 187 15.88 5.39 -0.48
N VAL A 188 15.18 4.74 0.45
CA VAL A 188 13.95 5.23 1.06
C VAL A 188 14.06 5.15 2.58
N ARG A 189 13.33 6.02 3.27
CA ARG A 189 13.06 5.95 4.71
C ARG A 189 11.59 5.68 4.96
N VAL A 190 11.28 4.71 5.81
CA VAL A 190 9.92 4.46 6.28
C VAL A 190 9.70 5.22 7.59
N LEU A 191 8.63 6.00 7.65
CA LEU A 191 8.17 6.68 8.86
C LEU A 191 6.89 6.03 9.37
N PHE A 192 6.72 5.97 10.68
CA PHE A 192 5.46 5.69 11.36
C PHE A 192 5.15 6.82 12.34
N GLN A 193 4.00 7.47 12.14
CA GLN A 193 3.57 8.64 12.91
C GLN A 193 4.60 9.78 12.91
N GLY A 194 5.37 9.90 11.82
CA GLY A 194 6.42 10.90 11.65
C GLY A 194 7.82 10.45 12.11
N ASP A 195 7.93 9.34 12.85
CA ASP A 195 9.21 8.84 13.35
C ASP A 195 9.77 7.70 12.48
N PRO A 196 11.10 7.58 12.33
CA PRO A 196 11.69 6.47 11.59
C PRO A 196 11.31 5.08 12.12
N LEU A 197 10.89 4.19 11.22
CA LEU A 197 10.44 2.84 11.56
C LEU A 197 11.48 1.78 11.15
N ALA A 198 12.19 1.24 12.15
CA ALA A 198 13.22 0.21 11.95
C ALA A 198 12.63 -1.21 11.83
N GLY A 199 13.36 -2.09 11.13
CA GLY A 199 13.08 -3.53 11.08
C GLY A 199 11.88 -3.95 10.23
N VAL A 200 11.23 -3.04 9.51
CA VAL A 200 10.05 -3.36 8.69
C VAL A 200 10.42 -3.80 7.28
N PRO A 201 9.67 -4.77 6.71
CA PRO A 201 9.88 -5.20 5.34
C PRO A 201 9.51 -4.10 4.35
N VAL A 202 10.34 -3.93 3.31
CA VAL A 202 10.07 -3.08 2.16
C VAL A 202 10.25 -3.93 0.90
N VAL A 203 9.28 -3.88 0.01
CA VAL A 203 9.26 -4.67 -1.22
C VAL A 203 9.17 -3.77 -2.45
N LEU A 204 9.77 -4.21 -3.55
CA LEU A 204 9.60 -3.60 -4.87
C LEU A 204 8.78 -4.53 -5.76
N GLY A 205 7.66 -4.01 -6.26
CA GLY A 205 6.84 -4.65 -7.28
C GLY A 205 6.83 -3.87 -8.59
N ARG A 206 6.40 -4.54 -9.66
CA ARG A 206 6.03 -3.92 -10.94
C ARG A 206 4.86 -4.66 -11.56
N GLU A 207 4.25 -4.04 -12.57
CA GLU A 207 3.21 -4.69 -13.36
C GLU A 207 3.72 -6.01 -13.96
N GLY A 208 2.87 -7.04 -13.91
CA GLY A 208 3.14 -8.33 -14.55
C GLY A 208 3.98 -9.34 -13.76
N LEU A 209 4.35 -9.07 -12.49
CA LEU A 209 5.05 -10.06 -11.65
C LEU A 209 4.15 -11.21 -11.16
N GLY A 210 2.83 -11.00 -11.18
CA GLY A 210 1.88 -11.89 -10.51
C GLY A 210 1.88 -11.72 -9.00
N GLU A 211 0.85 -12.25 -8.36
CA GLU A 211 0.61 -12.16 -6.92
C GLU A 211 1.78 -12.71 -6.09
N GLY A 212 2.12 -12.00 -5.01
CA GLY A 212 3.15 -12.42 -4.04
C GLY A 212 4.59 -12.34 -4.54
N ASN A 213 4.82 -11.94 -5.80
CA ASN A 213 6.15 -11.84 -6.39
C ASN A 213 6.68 -10.41 -6.33
N PHE A 214 7.91 -10.28 -5.84
CA PHE A 214 8.61 -9.00 -5.71
C PHE A 214 9.98 -9.08 -6.36
N LEU A 215 10.44 -7.98 -6.96
CA LEU A 215 11.80 -7.84 -7.50
C LEU A 215 12.84 -7.70 -6.39
N PHE A 216 12.42 -7.19 -5.24
CA PHE A 216 13.25 -6.97 -4.08
C PHE A 216 12.43 -7.10 -2.80
N ARG A 217 13.07 -7.60 -1.74
CA ARG A 217 12.59 -7.56 -0.36
C ARG A 217 13.76 -7.24 0.55
N GLY A 218 13.68 -6.11 1.25
CA GLY A 218 14.66 -5.67 2.24
C GLY A 218 13.99 -5.36 3.58
N LYS A 219 14.79 -5.06 4.60
CA LYS A 219 14.32 -4.55 5.89
C LYS A 219 14.97 -3.19 6.18
N THR A 220 14.23 -2.30 6.82
CA THR A 220 14.77 -1.01 7.23
C THR A 220 15.80 -1.13 8.36
N ASP A 221 16.83 -0.29 8.32
CA ASP A 221 17.85 -0.17 9.36
C ASP A 221 17.34 0.60 10.59
N ALA A 222 18.22 0.87 11.56
CA ALA A 222 17.87 1.62 12.78
C ALA A 222 17.42 3.08 12.52
N ARG A 223 17.67 3.62 11.33
CA ARG A 223 17.22 4.95 10.87
C ARG A 223 15.96 4.85 10.00
N GLY A 224 15.33 3.68 9.94
CA GLY A 224 14.18 3.42 9.09
C GLY A 224 14.50 3.36 7.60
N GLU A 225 15.77 3.20 7.22
CA GLU A 225 16.23 3.31 5.83
C GLU A 225 16.50 1.95 5.17
N VAL A 226 16.25 1.86 3.86
CA VAL A 226 16.64 0.71 3.03
C VAL A 226 16.93 1.18 1.61
N SER A 227 17.96 0.62 0.97
CA SER A 227 18.27 0.87 -0.45
C SER A 227 17.50 -0.12 -1.32
N VAL A 228 16.66 0.39 -2.23
CA VAL A 228 15.83 -0.43 -3.13
C VAL A 228 16.43 -0.41 -4.54
N PRO A 229 16.84 -1.54 -5.12
CA PRO A 229 17.34 -1.59 -6.50
C PRO A 229 16.20 -1.35 -7.50
N VAL A 230 16.36 -0.46 -8.47
CA VAL A 230 15.32 -0.07 -9.45
C VAL A 230 15.78 -0.21 -10.90
#